data_AF-A0A146FC98-F1
#
_entry.id   AF-A0A146FC98-F1
#
_cell.length_a   1.000
_cell.length_b   1.000
_cell.length_c   1.000
_cell.angle_alpha   90.00
_cell.angle_beta   90.00
_cell.angle_gamma   90.00
#
_symmetry.space_group_name_H-M   'P 1'
#
loop_
_entity.id
_entity.type
_entity.pdbx_description
1 polymer ?
#
loop_
_entity_poly.entity_id
_entity_poly.type
_entity_poly.pdbx_seq_one_letter_code
_entity_poly.pdbx_strand_id
1 'polypeptide(L)' 'MLIGLKRDLRVEREGIIYPQESYRIAQELRCDRYAECSAVTGELLRETFEDIARLAGMTTTAAGGQTAGACVIL' A
#
# COMPACT_ATOMS: atom_id res chain seq x y z
N MET A 1 -3.22 -4.50 -0.11
CA MET A 1 -2.11 -3.51 -0.15
C MET A 1 -2.63 -2.08 -0.01
N LEU A 2 -1.93 -1.22 0.75
CA LEU A 2 -2.19 0.22 0.91
C LEU A 2 -1.10 1.04 0.20
N ILE A 3 -1.47 2.10 -0.53
CA ILE A 3 -0.52 2.93 -1.28
C ILE A 3 -0.68 4.42 -0.91
N GLY A 4 0.40 5.04 -0.43
CA GLY A 4 0.50 6.48 -0.22
C GLY A 4 0.91 7.19 -1.51
N LEU A 5 -0.05 7.84 -2.17
CA LEU A 5 0.18 8.57 -3.41
C LEU A 5 0.68 10.00 -3.16
N LYS A 6 1.18 10.64 -4.23
CA LYS A 6 1.65 12.04 -4.23
C LYS A 6 2.77 12.28 -3.22
N ARG A 7 3.66 11.30 -3.07
CA ARG A 7 4.80 11.36 -2.14
C ARG A 7 5.69 12.59 -2.39
N ASP A 8 5.79 13.01 -3.64
CA ASP A 8 6.49 14.23 -4.08
C ASP A 8 5.95 15.53 -3.46
N LEU A 9 4.67 15.55 -3.06
CA LEU A 9 4.03 16.71 -2.44
C LEU A 9 4.06 16.65 -0.91
N ARG A 10 4.79 15.71 -0.31
CA ARG A 10 4.91 15.57 1.14
C ARG A 10 5.69 16.76 1.70
N VAL A 11 5.01 17.55 2.53
CA VAL A 11 5.58 18.71 3.24
C VAL A 11 5.10 18.65 4.68
N GLU A 12 6.00 18.89 5.63
CA GLU A 12 5.68 18.92 7.07
C GLU A 12 4.79 20.13 7.40
N ARG A 13 3.47 19.91 7.36
CA ARG A 13 2.42 20.88 7.70
C ARG A 13 1.23 20.15 8.31
N GLU A 14 0.27 20.91 8.85
CA GLU A 14 -0.97 20.34 9.37
C GLU A 14 -1.67 19.45 8.32
N GLY A 15 -2.10 18.26 8.75
CA GLY A 15 -2.75 17.26 7.89
C GLY A 15 -1.80 16.35 7.11
N ILE A 16 -0.48 16.44 7.33
CA ILE A 16 0.46 15.43 6.81
C ILE A 16 0.17 14.06 7.46
N ILE A 17 0.20 13.01 6.65
CA ILE A 17 0.18 11.63 7.14
C ILE A 17 1.61 11.13 7.21
N TYR A 18 2.11 10.83 8.40
CA TYR A 18 3.46 10.30 8.57
C TYR A 18 3.51 8.83 8.14
N PRO A 19 4.65 8.34 7.59
CA PRO A 19 4.75 6.95 7.13
C PRO A 19 4.43 5.95 8.24
N GLN A 20 4.81 6.24 9.49
CA GLN A 20 4.53 5.40 10.65
C GLN A 20 3.02 5.24 10.90
N GLU A 21 2.24 6.30 10.71
CA GLU A 21 0.79 6.26 10.82
C GLU A 21 0.18 5.41 9.72
N SER A 22 0.63 5.58 8.48
CA SER A 22 0.18 4.75 7.36
C SER A 22 0.51 3.27 7.55
N TYR A 23 1.68 2.94 8.10
CA TYR A 23 2.03 1.56 8.45
C TYR A 23 1.06 0.98 9.48
N ARG A 24 0.71 1.75 10.52
CA ARG A 24 -0.29 1.34 11.51
C ARG A 24 -1.65 1.11 10.86
N ILE A 25 -2.10 2.04 10.02
CA ILE A 25 -3.38 1.92 9.28
C ILE A 25 -3.36 0.67 8.39
N ALA A 26 -2.27 0.41 7.68
CA ALA A 26 -2.14 -0.79 6.84
C ALA A 26 -2.26 -2.08 7.66
N GLN A 27 -1.68 -2.13 8.86
CA GLN A 27 -1.79 -3.28 9.76
C GLN A 27 -3.21 -3.45 10.31
N GLU A 28 -3.85 -2.35 10.72
CA GLU A 28 -5.23 -2.36 11.23
C GLU A 28 -6.22 -2.84 10.16
N LEU A 29 -6.02 -2.44 8.91
CA LEU A 29 -6.79 -2.91 7.76
C LEU A 29 -6.38 -4.30 7.26
N ARG A 30 -5.37 -4.93 7.87
CA ARG A 30 -4.79 -6.22 7.46
C ARG A 30 -4.37 -6.23 6.00
N CYS A 31 -3.83 -5.11 5.51
CA CYS A 31 -3.24 -5.03 4.18
C CYS A 31 -1.94 -5.83 4.13
N ASP A 32 -1.69 -6.49 3.00
CA ASP A 32 -0.47 -7.29 2.79
C ASP A 32 0.82 -6.47 2.93
N ARG A 33 0.74 -5.20 2.51
CA ARG A 33 1.88 -4.27 2.49
C ARG A 33 1.42 -2.83 2.42
N TYR A 34 2.34 -1.94 2.81
CA TYR A 34 2.29 -0.50 2.57
C TYR A 34 3.43 -0.09 1.63
N ALA A 35 3.14 0.77 0.65
CA ALA A 35 4.12 1.40 -0.22
C ALA A 35 3.76 2.87 -0.47
N GLU A 36 4.72 3.67 -0.92
CA GLU A 36 4.48 5.06 -1.31
C GLU A 36 5.11 5.35 -2.66
N CYS A 37 4.44 6.12 -3.49
CA CYS A 37 4.97 6.50 -4.80
C CYS A 37 4.40 7.85 -5.29
N SER A 38 5.03 8.37 -6.34
CA SER A 38 4.51 9.48 -7.12
C SER A 38 4.34 9.08 -8.58
N ALA A 39 3.12 9.23 -9.07
CA ALA A 39 2.83 9.08 -10.50
C ALA A 39 3.36 10.27 -11.34
N VAL A 40 3.65 11.42 -10.70
CA VAL A 40 4.09 12.64 -11.39
C VAL A 40 5.61 12.61 -11.59
N THR A 41 6.36 12.27 -10.55
CA THR A 41 7.83 12.24 -10.62
C THR A 41 8.37 10.86 -10.99
N GLY A 42 7.55 9.81 -10.90
CA GLY A 42 7.97 8.43 -11.06
C GLY A 42 8.70 7.86 -9.84
N GLU A 43 8.82 8.64 -8.75
CA GLU A 43 9.46 8.20 -7.51
C GLU A 43 8.77 6.93 -6.99
N LEU A 44 9.57 5.87 -6.81
CA LEU A 44 9.17 4.56 -6.26
C LEU A 44 8.05 3.85 -7.04
N LEU A 45 7.73 4.32 -8.25
CA LEU A 45 6.62 3.80 -9.04
C LEU A 45 6.92 2.35 -9.47
N ARG A 46 8.13 2.08 -9.98
CA ARG A 46 8.52 0.76 -10.47
C ARG A 46 8.47 -0.28 -9.35
N GLU A 47 9.07 0.03 -8.21
CA GLU A 47 9.12 -0.83 -7.03
C GLU A 47 7.71 -1.13 -6.52
N THR A 48 6.85 -0.12 -6.48
CA THR A 48 5.45 -0.28 -6.08
C THR A 48 4.70 -1.22 -7.02
N PHE A 49 4.88 -1.08 -8.34
CA PHE A 49 4.24 -1.96 -9.32
C PHE A 49 4.80 -3.39 -9.29
N GLU A 50 6.11 -3.57 -9.15
CA GLU A 50 6.73 -4.89 -9.00
C GLU A 50 6.22 -5.61 -7.74
N ASP A 51 6.06 -4.89 -6.63
CA ASP A 51 5.49 -5.44 -5.40
C ASP A 51 4.02 -5.83 -5.56
N ILE A 52 3.20 -5.00 -6.21
CA ILE A 52 1.80 -5.34 -6.53
C ILE A 52 1.72 -6.61 -7.38
N ALA A 53 2.50 -6.68 -8.45
CA ALA A 53 2.49 -7.83 -9.35
C ALA A 53 2.94 -9.11 -8.64
N ARG A 54 3.97 -9.03 -7.80
CA ARG A 54 4.45 -10.15 -6.98
C ARG A 54 3.38 -10.61 -5.99
N LEU A 55 2.75 -9.67 -5.27
CA LEU A 55 1.67 -9.99 -4.33
C LEU A 55 0.50 -10.65 -5.03
N ALA A 56 0.05 -10.10 -6.16
CA ALA A 56 -1.02 -10.68 -6.97
C ALA A 56 -0.69 -12.12 -7.39
N GLY A 57 0.54 -12.36 -7.87
CA GLY A 57 1.01 -13.71 -8.23
C GLY A 57 1.00 -14.70 -7.06
N MET A 58 1.24 -14.24 -5.83
CA MET A 58 1.18 -15.10 -4.64
C MET A 58 -0.26 -15.47 -4.24
N THR A 59 -1.27 -14.70 -4.69
CA THR A 59 -2.68 -14.95 -4.37
C THR A 59 -3.36 -15.96 -5.32
N THR A 60 -2.70 -16.40 -6.39
CA THR A 60 -3.30 -17.32 -7.39
C THR A 60 -3.37 -18.78 -6.91
N THR A 61 -3.17 -19.03 -5.63
CA THR A 61 -3.30 -20.38 -5.05
C THR A 61 -4.78 -20.74 -4.82
N ALA A 62 -5.09 -22.03 -4.66
CA ALA A 62 -6.46 -22.47 -4.38
C ALA A 62 -7.03 -21.90 -3.06
N ALA A 63 -6.16 -21.54 -2.11
CA ALA A 63 -6.54 -20.89 -0.86
C ALA A 63 -6.75 -19.37 -1.00
N GLY A 64 -6.41 -18.78 -2.15
CA GLY A 64 -6.45 -17.34 -2.38
C GLY A 64 -5.37 -16.57 -1.60
N GLY A 65 -5.57 -15.26 -1.45
CA GLY A 65 -4.67 -14.37 -0.71
C GLY A 65 -5.26 -13.75 0.57
N GLN A 66 -6.54 -14.00 0.87
CA GLN A 66 -7.22 -13.35 1.99
C GLN A 66 -7.20 -14.24 3.23
N THR A 67 -6.83 -13.64 4.37
CA THR A 67 -6.97 -14.27 5.69
C THR A 67 -8.33 -13.93 6.30
N ALA A 68 -8.79 -14.74 7.25
CA ALA A 68 -10.05 -14.50 7.95
C ALA A 68 -10.05 -13.12 8.63
N GLY A 69 -11.09 -12.31 8.35
CA GLY A 69 -11.23 -10.95 8.87
C GLY A 69 -10.52 -9.87 8.05
N ALA A 70 -10.08 -10.16 6.82
CA ALA A 70 -9.63 -9.14 5.88
C ALA A 70 -10.75 -8.13 5.58
N CYS A 71 -10.38 -6.87 5.34
CA CYS A 71 -11.32 -5.83 4.96
C CYS A 71 -11.92 -6.14 3.58
N VAL A 72 -13.25 -6.29 3.50
CA VAL A 72 -13.99 -6.48 2.25
C VAL A 72 -14.68 -5.15 1.94
N ILE A 73 -14.24 -4.47 0.89
CA ILE A 73 -14.97 -3.32 0.34
C ILE A 73 -16.10 -3.88 -0.52
N LEU A 74 -17.35 -3.67 -0.10
CA LEU A 74 -18.56 -4.02 -0.83
C LEU A 74 -18.84 -3.03 -1.97
#